data_AF-A0A1G6KR70-F1
#
_entry.id   AF-A0A1G6KR70-F1
#
_cell.length_a   1.000
_cell.length_b   1.000
_cell.length_c   1.000
_cell.angle_alpha   90.00
_cell.angle_beta   90.00
_cell.angle_gamma   90.00
#
_symmetry.space_group_name_H-M   'P 1'
#
loop_
_entity.id
_entity.type
_entity.pdbx_description
1 polymer ?
#
loop_
_entity_poly.entity_id
_entity_poly.type
_entity_poly.pdbx_seq_one_letter_code
_entity_poly.pdbx_strand_id
1 'polypeptide(L)'
;MKFRTAYYHCEEFLETMVALKQADYLKYQKKIRFHMKLDLLILDDFLLHTLTDEREVKVLFEVMEKRSELSKSTIICSQREPNSWASMILNDEVSANSIMKRATKHYTVVIKPQE
;
A
#
# COMPACT_ATOMS: atom_id res chain seq x y z
N MET A 1 18.65 -7.77 -17.91
CA MET A 1 18.28 -6.72 -16.94
C MET A 1 17.46 -7.38 -15.83
N LYS A 2 17.87 -7.33 -14.56
CA LYS A 2 17.11 -7.93 -13.44
C LYS A 2 16.34 -6.82 -12.73
N PHE A 3 15.01 -6.89 -12.72
CA PHE A 3 14.16 -5.97 -11.96
C PHE A 3 14.04 -6.46 -10.51
N ARG A 4 14.10 -5.53 -9.55
CA ARG A 4 13.88 -5.85 -8.14
C ARG A 4 12.39 -5.75 -7.83
N THR A 5 11.78 -6.87 -7.48
CA THR A 5 10.36 -6.97 -7.22
C THR A 5 10.11 -7.51 -5.82
N ALA A 6 8.99 -7.12 -5.22
CA ALA A 6 8.46 -7.80 -4.03
C ALA A 6 6.94 -7.86 -4.10
N TYR A 7 6.39 -8.91 -3.51
CA TYR A 7 4.97 -9.18 -3.36
C TYR A 7 4.68 -9.34 -1.88
N TYR A 8 3.55 -8.79 -1.43
CA TYR A 8 3.04 -8.99 -0.08
C TYR A 8 1.51 -8.99 -0.08
N HIS A 9 0.90 -9.76 0.84
CA HIS A 9 -0.45 -9.46 1.31
C HIS A 9 -0.42 -8.12 2.05
N CYS A 10 -1.34 -7.22 1.71
CA CYS A 10 -1.30 -5.85 2.19
C CYS A 10 -1.41 -5.76 3.72
N GLU A 11 -2.30 -6.55 4.33
CA GLU A 11 -2.52 -6.58 5.78
C GLU A 11 -1.25 -7.00 6.53
N GLU A 12 -0.70 -8.18 6.21
CA GLU A 12 0.54 -8.68 6.83
C GLU A 12 1.71 -7.71 6.66
N PHE A 13 1.80 -7.05 5.50
CA PHE A 13 2.82 -6.03 5.26
C PHE A 13 2.69 -4.85 6.24
N LEU A 14 1.47 -4.32 6.41
CA LEU A 14 1.22 -3.17 7.28
C LEU A 14 1.46 -3.54 8.75
N GLU A 15 0.92 -4.67 9.20
CA GLU A 15 1.13 -5.19 10.56
C GLU A 15 2.63 -5.34 10.87
N THR A 16 3.37 -5.99 9.96
CA THR A 16 4.82 -6.20 10.09
C THR A 16 5.56 -4.86 10.18
N MET A 17 5.19 -3.90 9.33
CA MET A 17 5.84 -2.60 9.29
C MET A 17 5.52 -1.75 10.52
N VAL A 18 4.29 -1.81 11.04
CA VAL A 18 3.88 -1.16 12.29
C VAL A 18 4.62 -1.76 13.48
N ALA A 19 4.63 -3.08 13.62
CA ALA A 19 5.34 -3.79 14.68
C ALA A 19 6.84 -3.46 14.63
N LEU A 20 7.44 -3.46 13.44
CA LEU A 20 8.85 -3.12 13.26
C LEU A 20 9.14 -1.66 13.62
N LYS A 21 8.25 -0.72 13.27
CA LYS A 21 8.39 0.70 13.59
C LYS A 21 8.42 0.94 15.11
N GLN A 22 7.62 0.17 15.85
CA GLN A 22 7.55 0.24 17.31
C GLN A 22 8.75 -0.43 17.98
N ALA A 23 9.16 -1.60 17.49
CA ALA A 23 10.22 -2.40 18.11
C ALA A 23 11.62 -1.86 17.80
N ASP A 24 11.88 -1.47 16.54
CA ASP A 24 13.20 -1.00 16.09
C ASP A 24 13.05 -0.02 14.91
N TYR A 25 13.05 1.27 15.26
CA TYR A 25 12.88 2.33 14.28
C TYR A 25 14.01 2.38 13.24
N LEU A 26 15.25 2.05 13.61
CA LEU A 26 16.37 2.05 12.66
C LEU A 26 16.22 0.92 11.63
N LYS A 27 15.75 -0.24 12.06
CA LYS A 27 15.45 -1.38 11.17
C LYS A 27 14.22 -1.10 10.31
N TYR A 28 13.19 -0.45 10.84
CA TYR A 28 12.05 0.05 10.07
C TYR A 28 12.50 0.97 8.94
N GLN A 29 13.35 1.96 9.23
CA GLN A 29 13.87 2.88 8.21
C GLN A 29 14.66 2.16 7.11
N LYS A 30 15.47 1.15 7.47
CA LYS A 30 16.18 0.31 6.49
C LYS A 30 15.18 -0.45 5.60
N LYS A 31 14.12 -1.00 6.19
CA LYS A 31 13.08 -1.76 5.47
C LYS A 31 12.24 -0.85 4.57
N ILE A 32 11.86 0.36 4.99
CA ILE A 32 11.23 1.37 4.12
C ILE A 32 12.14 1.68 2.93
N ARG A 33 13.43 1.99 3.17
CA ARG A 33 14.39 2.28 2.08
C ARG A 33 14.53 1.10 1.11
N PHE A 34 14.46 -0.13 1.60
CA PHE A 34 14.43 -1.31 0.74
C PHE A 34 13.22 -1.29 -0.19
N HIS A 35 12.00 -1.10 0.33
CA HIS A 35 10.79 -1.04 -0.49
C HIS A 35 10.79 0.13 -1.47
N MET A 36 11.38 1.28 -1.12
CA MET A 36 11.51 2.42 -2.05
C MET A 36 12.47 2.15 -3.21
N LYS A 37 13.45 1.26 -3.01
CA LYS A 37 14.40 0.87 -4.06
C LYS A 37 13.83 -0.18 -5.02
N LEU A 38 12.75 -0.88 -4.66
CA LEU A 38 12.12 -1.86 -5.55
C LEU A 38 11.60 -1.18 -6.83
N ASP A 39 11.86 -1.83 -7.96
CA ASP A 39 11.35 -1.41 -9.25
C ASP A 39 9.84 -1.68 -9.35
N LEU A 40 9.38 -2.78 -8.75
CA LEU A 40 7.96 -3.12 -8.61
C LEU A 40 7.65 -3.57 -7.18
N LEU A 41 6.58 -3.01 -6.60
CA LEU A 41 5.98 -3.49 -5.35
C LEU A 41 4.54 -3.94 -5.66
N ILE A 42 4.18 -5.14 -5.27
CA ILE A 42 2.81 -5.67 -5.40
C ILE A 42 2.22 -5.79 -4.00
N LEU A 43 1.09 -5.15 -3.78
CA LEU A 43 0.28 -5.25 -2.57
C LEU A 43 -1.03 -5.95 -2.94
N ASP A 44 -1.15 -7.21 -2.55
CA ASP A 44 -2.34 -8.02 -2.79
C ASP A 44 -3.35 -7.90 -1.65
N ASP A 45 -4.59 -8.33 -1.89
CA ASP A 45 -5.69 -8.27 -0.92
C ASP A 45 -5.91 -6.88 -0.30
N PHE A 46 -5.69 -5.82 -1.08
CA PHE A 46 -5.83 -4.45 -0.62
C PHE A 46 -7.26 -4.15 -0.17
N LEU A 47 -7.36 -3.74 1.11
CA LEU A 47 -8.63 -3.44 1.77
C LEU A 47 -9.62 -4.61 1.74
N LEU A 48 -9.11 -5.85 1.81
CA LEU A 48 -9.96 -7.02 2.08
C LEU A 48 -10.74 -6.79 3.39
N HIS A 49 -10.02 -6.40 4.44
CA HIS A 49 -10.54 -5.94 5.72
C HIS A 49 -10.40 -4.41 5.88
N THR A 50 -11.23 -3.84 6.76
CA THR A 50 -11.19 -2.41 7.09
C THR A 50 -9.93 -2.07 7.85
N LEU A 51 -9.20 -1.06 7.41
CA LEU A 51 -8.06 -0.50 8.16
C LEU A 51 -8.62 0.37 9.29
N THR A 52 -8.50 -0.14 10.51
CA THR A 52 -8.96 0.55 11.73
C THR A 52 -7.82 1.18 12.53
N ASP A 53 -6.58 0.71 12.35
CA ASP A 53 -5.41 1.22 13.06
C ASP A 53 -4.77 2.39 12.30
N GLU A 54 -4.79 3.58 12.91
CA GLU A 54 -4.16 4.79 12.36
C GLU A 54 -2.67 4.57 12.03
N ARG A 55 -1.98 3.68 12.75
CA ARG A 55 -0.56 3.37 12.52
C ARG A 55 -0.35 2.68 11.17
N GLU A 56 -1.25 1.78 10.79
CA GLU A 56 -1.23 1.09 9.50
C GLU A 56 -1.52 2.07 8.36
N VAL A 57 -2.53 2.94 8.54
CA VAL A 57 -2.87 4.00 7.58
C VAL A 57 -1.67 4.91 7.33
N LYS A 58 -0.97 5.33 8.39
CA LYS A 58 0.26 6.14 8.29
C LYS A 58 1.38 5.43 7.55
N VAL A 59 1.58 4.13 7.78
CA VAL A 59 2.59 3.33 7.05
C VAL A 59 2.21 3.20 5.57
N LEU A 60 0.96 2.87 5.26
CA LEU A 60 0.45 2.75 3.91
C LEU A 60 0.62 4.07 3.15
N PHE A 61 0.22 5.18 3.76
CA PHE A 61 0.41 6.53 3.22
C PHE A 61 1.88 6.81 2.91
N GLU A 62 2.79 6.58 3.87
CA GLU A 62 4.23 6.79 3.71
C GLU A 62 4.81 5.99 2.53
N VAL A 63 4.40 4.73 2.37
CA VAL A 63 4.87 3.86 1.29
C VAL A 63 4.35 4.33 -0.06
N MET A 64 3.06 4.63 -0.15
CA MET A 64 2.40 5.06 -1.39
C MET A 64 2.91 6.42 -1.86
N GLU A 65 3.10 7.35 -0.94
CA GLU A 65 3.62 8.69 -1.22
C GLU A 65 5.04 8.62 -1.77
N LYS A 66 5.97 8.04 -1.02
CA LYS A 66 7.39 7.99 -1.41
C LYS A 66 7.61 7.26 -2.72
N ARG A 67 6.86 6.18 -2.99
CA ARG A 67 6.96 5.47 -4.28
C ARG A 67 6.42 6.31 -5.44
N SER A 68 5.34 7.06 -5.22
CA SER A 68 4.82 8.00 -6.20
C SER A 68 5.81 9.13 -6.52
N GLU A 69 6.47 9.71 -5.50
CA GLU A 69 7.50 10.75 -5.69
C GLU A 69 8.71 10.23 -6.46
N LEU A 70 9.13 9.00 -6.15
CA LEU A 70 10.26 8.34 -6.81
C LEU A 70 9.90 7.74 -8.18
N SER A 71 8.66 7.91 -8.65
CA SER A 71 8.15 7.34 -9.90
C SER A 71 8.39 5.83 -10.01
N LYS A 72 8.21 5.10 -8.89
CA LYS A 72 8.33 3.64 -8.82
C LYS A 72 6.97 2.97 -8.98
N SER A 73 6.92 1.87 -9.73
CA SER A 73 5.67 1.19 -10.05
C SER A 73 5.13 0.39 -8.87
N THR A 74 3.87 0.57 -8.51
CA THR A 74 3.18 -0.23 -7.50
C THR A 74 1.94 -0.85 -8.13
N ILE A 75 1.74 -2.14 -7.96
CA ILE A 75 0.49 -2.83 -8.29
C ILE A 75 -0.29 -3.02 -6.98
N ILE A 76 -1.57 -2.66 -7.02
CA ILE A 76 -2.50 -2.85 -5.92
C ILE A 76 -3.62 -3.72 -6.45
N CYS A 77 -3.85 -4.86 -5.80
CA CYS A 77 -4.93 -5.76 -6.12
C CYS A 77 -6.01 -5.62 -5.04
N SER A 78 -7.26 -5.37 -5.42
CA SER A 78 -8.36 -5.24 -4.48
C SER A 78 -9.59 -5.98 -5.00
N GLN A 79 -10.33 -6.60 -4.08
CA GLN A 79 -11.64 -7.19 -4.36
C GLN A 79 -12.77 -6.15 -4.31
N ARG A 80 -12.42 -4.88 -4.07
CA ARG A 80 -13.34 -3.76 -3.92
C ARG A 80 -13.05 -2.70 -4.97
N GLU A 81 -14.10 -2.03 -5.43
CA GLU A 81 -13.93 -0.89 -6.33
C GLU A 81 -13.30 0.31 -5.61
N PRO A 82 -12.47 1.13 -6.29
CA PRO A 82 -11.82 2.28 -5.68
C PRO A 82 -12.76 3.25 -4.97
N ASN A 83 -13.97 3.44 -5.49
CA ASN A 83 -14.98 4.32 -4.90
C ASN A 83 -15.42 3.87 -3.49
N SER A 84 -15.25 2.59 -3.18
CA SER A 84 -15.58 2.02 -1.85
C SER A 84 -14.39 2.02 -0.89
N TRP A 85 -13.19 2.41 -1.31
CA TRP A 85 -12.01 2.34 -0.45
C TRP A 85 -12.02 3.38 0.68
N ALA A 86 -12.60 4.55 0.44
CA ALA A 86 -12.62 5.61 1.45
C ALA A 86 -13.35 5.18 2.74
N SER A 87 -14.42 4.40 2.63
CA SER A 87 -15.13 3.86 3.80
C SER A 87 -14.40 2.72 4.50
N MET A 88 -13.37 2.14 3.88
CA MET A 88 -12.55 1.06 4.43
C MET A 88 -11.31 1.57 5.16
N ILE A 89 -10.98 2.87 5.07
CA ILE A 89 -9.87 3.51 5.76
C ILE A 89 -10.46 4.43 6.82
N LEU A 90 -10.65 3.91 8.04
CA LEU A 90 -11.34 4.66 9.09
C LEU A 90 -10.43 5.76 9.66
N ASN A 91 -11.07 6.85 10.07
CA ASN A 91 -10.49 7.94 10.88
C ASN A 91 -9.45 8.84 10.19
N ASP A 92 -9.27 8.76 8.87
CA ASP A 92 -8.42 9.72 8.14
C ASP A 92 -8.87 9.91 6.67
N GLU A 93 -9.89 10.74 6.47
CA GLU A 93 -10.44 11.05 5.15
C GLU A 93 -9.38 11.68 4.21
N VAL A 94 -8.44 12.45 4.77
CA VAL A 94 -7.37 13.09 4.00
C VAL A 94 -6.41 12.03 3.48
N SER A 95 -5.95 11.13 4.34
CA SER A 95 -5.08 10.01 3.93
C SER A 95 -5.78 9.06 2.99
N ALA A 96 -7.06 8.73 3.23
CA ALA A 96 -7.84 7.86 2.35
C ALA A 96 -7.93 8.43 0.92
N ASN A 97 -8.29 9.71 0.79
CA ASN A 97 -8.33 10.41 -0.49
C ASN A 97 -6.95 10.46 -1.16
N SER A 98 -5.90 10.68 -0.38
CA SER A 98 -4.51 10.77 -0.84
C SER A 98 -3.98 9.43 -1.37
N ILE A 99 -4.31 8.32 -0.69
CA ILE A 99 -3.97 6.95 -1.08
C ILE A 99 -4.73 6.57 -2.36
N MET A 100 -6.05 6.79 -2.39
CA MET A 100 -6.89 6.49 -3.55
C MET A 100 -6.38 7.21 -4.80
N LYS A 101 -6.15 8.52 -4.73
CA LYS A 101 -5.62 9.32 -5.86
C LYS A 101 -4.31 8.78 -6.41
N ARG A 102 -3.41 8.24 -5.57
CA ARG A 102 -2.12 7.68 -6.01
C ARG A 102 -2.29 6.29 -6.61
N ALA A 103 -3.07 5.45 -5.96
CA ALA A 103 -3.35 4.08 -6.40
C ALA A 103 -4.04 4.04 -7.77
N THR A 104 -4.97 4.97 -8.02
CA THR A 104 -5.74 5.03 -9.27
C THR A 104 -5.22 6.04 -10.28
N LYS A 105 -4.04 6.65 -10.05
CA LYS A 105 -3.52 7.75 -10.89
C LYS A 105 -3.28 7.33 -12.35
N HIS A 106 -2.88 6.08 -12.56
CA HIS A 106 -2.39 5.60 -13.86
C HIS A 106 -3.42 4.67 -14.51
N TYR A 107 -3.25 3.37 -14.38
CA TYR A 107 -4.10 2.37 -15.01
C TYR A 107 -4.88 1.58 -13.96
N THR A 108 -6.16 1.37 -14.23
CA THR A 108 -7.04 0.48 -13.47
C THR A 108 -7.48 -0.64 -14.41
N VAL A 109 -7.27 -1.89 -14.00
CA VAL A 109 -7.71 -3.07 -14.74
C VAL A 109 -8.78 -3.77 -13.91
N VAL A 110 -9.95 -4.00 -14.52
CA VAL A 110 -11.05 -4.72 -13.88
C VAL A 110 -11.09 -6.14 -14.45
N ILE A 111 -10.87 -7.13 -13.59
CA ILE A 111 -10.96 -8.55 -13.95
C ILE A 111 -12.37 -9.01 -13.59
N LYS A 112 -13.12 -9.48 -14.59
CA LYS A 112 -14.45 -10.04 -14.39
C LYS A 112 -14.35 -11.56 -14.19
N PRO A 113 -15.12 -12.16 -13.26
CA PRO A 113 -15.23 -13.61 -13.18
C PRO A 113 -15.77 -14.17 -14.51
N GLN A 114 -15.35 -15.37 -14.87
CA GLN A 114 -16.02 -16.12 -15.94
C GLN A 114 -17.38 -16.57 -15.44
N GLU A 115 -18.42 -16.32 -16.24
CA GLU A 115 -19.79 -16.80 -16.03
C GLU A 115 -19.88 -18.32 -16.05
#